data_AF-A0A6B3FWK1-F1
#
_entry.id   AF-A0A6B3FWK1-F1
#
_cell.length_a   1.000
_cell.length_b   1.000
_cell.length_c   1.000
_cell.angle_alpha   90.00
_cell.angle_beta   90.00
_cell.angle_gamma   90.00
#
_symmetry.space_group_name_H-M   'P 1'
#
loop_
_entity.id
_entity.type
_entity.pdbx_description
1 polymer ?
#
loop_
_entity_poly.entity_id
_entity_poly.type
_entity_poly.pdbx_seq_one_letter_code
_entity_poly.pdbx_strand_id
1 'polypeptide(L)'
;MARVSKYLAQAEDALAETLVGALDSDREITAALLAGQVIATERILASVNWRRVVAGRSADEVHPEAVADADHAYALLRQGLAGVAPRK
;
A
#
# COMPACT_ATOMS: atom_id res chain seq x y z
N MET A 1 15.27 7.44 12.49
CA MET A 1 14.69 7.27 11.15
C MET A 1 15.42 6.25 10.26
N ALA A 2 16.76 6.10 10.34
CA ALA A 2 17.51 5.16 9.49
C ALA A 2 17.05 3.68 9.52
N ARG A 3 16.52 3.20 10.65
CA ARG A 3 16.09 1.80 10.79
C ARG A 3 14.77 1.50 10.05
N VAL A 4 13.80 2.42 10.10
CA VAL A 4 12.50 2.27 9.43
C VAL A 4 12.68 2.30 7.92
N SER A 5 13.50 3.23 7.41
CA SER A 5 13.83 3.29 5.98
C SER A 5 14.52 2.03 5.48
N LYS A 6 15.41 1.44 6.28
CA LYS A 6 16.07 0.17 5.91
C LYS A 6 15.08 -1.00 5.86
N TYR A 7 14.16 -1.09 6.82
CA TYR A 7 13.15 -2.16 6.80
C TYR A 7 12.20 -2.02 5.62
N LEU A 8 11.79 -0.80 5.26
CA LEU A 8 10.94 -0.58 4.10
C LEU A 8 11.64 -0.96 2.79
N ALA A 9 12.90 -0.56 2.61
CA ALA A 9 13.68 -0.96 1.44
C ALA A 9 13.80 -2.49 1.33
N GLN A 10 14.07 -3.19 2.44
CA GLN A 10 14.14 -4.65 2.44
C GLN A 10 12.79 -5.32 2.12
N ALA A 11 11.68 -4.75 2.59
CA ALA A 11 10.35 -5.26 2.27
C ALA A 11 9.99 -5.06 0.79
N GLU A 12 10.35 -3.90 0.24
CA GLU A 12 10.19 -3.59 -1.19
C GLU A 12 11.03 -4.54 -2.07
N ASP A 13 12.31 -4.75 -1.72
CA ASP A 13 13.19 -5.67 -2.46
C ASP A 13 12.65 -7.10 -2.45
N ALA A 14 12.24 -7.62 -1.29
CA ALA A 14 11.72 -8.98 -1.15
C ALA A 14 10.40 -9.19 -1.93
N LEU A 15 9.51 -8.19 -1.92
CA LEU A 15 8.28 -8.24 -2.71
C LEU A 15 8.58 -8.13 -4.21
N ALA A 16 9.52 -7.26 -4.61
CA ALA A 16 9.93 -7.14 -6.00
C ALA A 16 10.49 -8.47 -6.53
N GLU A 17 11.37 -9.13 -5.78
CA GLU A 17 11.91 -10.46 -6.14
C GLU A 17 10.80 -11.50 -6.37
N THR A 18 9.77 -11.50 -5.51
CA THR A 18 8.61 -12.40 -5.66
C THR A 18 7.80 -12.08 -6.91
N LEU A 19 7.67 -10.80 -7.24
CA LEU A 19 6.89 -10.34 -8.39
C LEU A 19 7.57 -10.59 -9.73
N VAL A 20 8.91 -10.61 -9.81
CA VAL A 20 9.64 -10.84 -11.07
C VAL A 20 9.20 -12.13 -11.77
N GLY A 21 8.96 -13.22 -11.04
CA GLY A 21 8.51 -14.50 -11.61
C GLY A 21 6.99 -14.63 -11.79
N ALA A 22 6.21 -13.73 -11.19
CA ALA A 22 4.75 -13.78 -11.19
C ALA A 22 4.12 -12.87 -12.26
N LEU A 23 4.90 -11.93 -12.79
CA LEU A 23 4.44 -10.93 -13.76
C LEU A 23 4.89 -11.30 -15.18
N ASP A 24 3.97 -11.20 -16.12
CA ASP A 24 4.29 -11.20 -17.55
C ASP A 24 4.51 -9.75 -18.01
N SER A 25 5.75 -9.25 -17.85
CA SER A 25 6.13 -7.87 -18.16
C SER A 25 7.47 -7.84 -18.89
N ASP A 26 7.55 -7.04 -19.96
CA ASP A 26 8.78 -6.81 -20.74
C ASP A 26 9.72 -5.79 -20.08
N ARG A 27 9.25 -5.04 -19.07
CA ARG A 27 10.04 -4.03 -18.36
C ARG A 27 10.62 -4.55 -17.06
N GLU A 28 11.92 -4.37 -16.92
CA GLU A 28 12.72 -4.72 -15.73
C GLU A 28 12.25 -4.00 -14.45
N ILE A 29 11.76 -2.75 -14.58
CA ILE A 29 11.37 -1.93 -13.43
C ILE A 29 9.97 -2.24 -12.89
N THR A 30 9.15 -3.05 -13.59
CA THR A 30 7.73 -3.24 -13.23
C THR A 30 7.56 -3.84 -11.84
N ALA A 31 8.33 -4.88 -11.50
CA ALA A 31 8.24 -5.54 -10.20
C ALA A 31 8.58 -4.58 -9.04
N ALA A 32 9.66 -3.80 -9.19
CA ALA A 32 10.07 -2.82 -8.19
C ALA A 32 9.04 -1.69 -8.00
N LEU A 33 8.47 -1.18 -9.10
CA LEU A 33 7.42 -0.16 -9.02
C LEU A 33 6.17 -0.67 -8.30
N LEU A 34 5.70 -1.87 -8.64
CA LEU A 34 4.54 -2.48 -8.00
C LEU A 34 4.79 -2.76 -6.52
N ALA A 35 5.98 -3.27 -6.17
CA ALA A 35 6.36 -3.50 -4.79
C ALA A 35 6.34 -2.19 -3.97
N GLY A 36 6.98 -1.14 -4.49
CA GLY A 36 6.99 0.18 -3.84
C GLY A 36 5.57 0.76 -3.67
N GLN A 37 4.70 0.60 -4.66
CA GLN A 37 3.30 1.04 -4.57
C GLN A 37 2.52 0.30 -3.48
N VAL A 38 2.67 -1.02 -3.37
CA VAL A 38 2.00 -1.84 -2.34
C VAL A 38 2.53 -1.49 -0.94
N ILE A 39 3.85 -1.45 -0.75
CA ILE A 39 4.45 -1.14 0.56
C ILE A 39 4.11 0.28 1.02
N ALA A 40 4.14 1.26 0.11
CA ALA A 40 3.70 2.62 0.43
C ALA A 40 2.23 2.67 0.85
N THR A 41 1.37 1.90 0.18
CA THR A 41 -0.07 1.79 0.49
C THR A 41 -0.29 1.23 1.89
N GLU A 42 0.31 0.08 2.21
CA GLU A 42 0.18 -0.56 3.52
C GLU A 42 0.70 0.34 4.64
N ARG A 43 1.83 1.03 4.43
CA ARG A 43 2.39 1.98 5.40
C ARG A 43 1.42 3.14 5.69
N ILE A 44 0.76 3.67 4.65
CA ILE A 44 -0.20 4.76 4.82
C ILE A 44 -1.42 4.27 5.61
N LEU A 45 -1.99 3.12 5.23
CA LEU A 45 -3.13 2.51 5.93
C LEU A 45 -2.80 2.26 7.41
N ALA A 46 -1.65 1.66 7.70
CA ALA A 46 -1.18 1.42 9.06
C ALA A 46 -1.00 2.73 9.85
N SER A 47 -0.43 3.76 9.22
CA SER A 47 -0.21 5.08 9.86
C SER A 47 -1.52 5.80 10.16
N VAL A 48 -2.53 5.69 9.29
CA VAL A 48 -3.87 6.25 9.52
C VAL A 48 -4.55 5.52 10.68
N ASN A 49 -4.55 4.19 10.66
CA ASN A 49 -5.15 3.37 11.72
C ASN A 49 -4.48 3.65 13.07
N TRP A 50 -3.15 3.69 13.10
CA TRP A 50 -2.39 4.05 14.30
C TRP A 50 -2.80 5.43 14.85
N ARG A 51 -2.89 6.46 13.99
CA ARG A 51 -3.33 7.80 14.40
C ARG A 51 -4.74 7.80 15.00
N ARG A 52 -5.68 7.03 14.43
CA ARG A 52 -7.05 6.91 14.98
C ARG A 52 -7.03 6.24 16.36
N VAL A 53 -6.23 5.19 16.54
CA VAL A 53 -6.13 4.46 17.80
C VAL A 53 -5.51 5.31 18.91
N VAL A 54 -4.38 5.99 18.64
CA VAL A 54 -3.74 6.85 19.64
C VAL A 54 -4.54 8.12 19.96
N ALA A 55 -5.52 8.47 19.11
CA ALA A 55 -6.51 9.52 19.38
C ALA A 55 -7.65 9.06 20.30
N GLY A 56 -7.62 7.81 20.79
CA GLY A 56 -8.56 7.30 21.80
C GLY A 56 -9.66 6.39 21.26
N ARG A 57 -9.69 6.10 19.95
CA ARG A 57 -10.61 5.11 19.38
C ARG A 57 -10.07 3.70 19.59
N SER A 58 -10.93 2.74 19.89
CA SER A 58 -10.56 1.33 19.91
C SER A 58 -10.32 0.77 18.50
N ALA A 59 -9.62 -0.35 18.40
CA ALA A 59 -9.41 -1.03 17.13
C ALA A 59 -10.73 -1.47 16.48
N ASP A 60 -11.70 -1.93 17.28
CA ASP A 60 -13.02 -2.36 16.81
C ASP A 60 -13.81 -1.19 16.20
N GLU A 61 -13.75 -0.02 16.83
CA GLU A 61 -14.38 1.20 16.30
C GLU A 61 -13.72 1.68 15.00
N VAL A 62 -12.41 1.47 14.83
CA VAL A 62 -11.66 1.88 13.64
C VAL A 62 -11.81 0.87 12.49
N HIS A 63 -12.06 -0.40 12.80
CA HIS A 63 -12.03 -1.50 11.83
C HIS A 63 -12.89 -1.27 10.57
N PRO A 64 -14.17 -0.82 10.67
CA PRO A 64 -14.98 -0.60 9.48
C PRO A 64 -14.42 0.47 8.53
N GLU A 65 -13.88 1.58 9.08
CA GLU A 65 -13.22 2.62 8.29
C GLU A 65 -11.91 2.14 7.70
N ALA A 66 -11.13 1.35 8.45
CA ALA A 66 -9.88 0.78 7.97
C ALA A 66 -10.09 -0.16 6.77
N VAL A 67 -11.18 -0.95 6.77
CA VAL A 67 -11.56 -1.79 5.64
C VAL A 67 -11.95 -0.93 4.43
N ALA A 68 -12.77 0.10 4.63
CA ALA A 68 -13.18 0.99 3.54
C ALA A 68 -11.97 1.72 2.91
N ASP A 69 -11.03 2.19 3.73
CA ASP A 69 -9.80 2.82 3.26
C ASP A 69 -8.91 1.82 2.48
N ALA A 70 -8.83 0.57 2.94
CA ALA A 70 -8.09 -0.48 2.25
C ALA A 70 -8.72 -0.80 0.88
N ASP A 71 -10.04 -1.01 0.83
CA ASP A 71 -10.77 -1.25 -0.42
C ASP A 71 -10.53 -0.13 -1.43
N HIS A 72 -10.58 1.12 -0.96
CA HIS A 72 -10.28 2.28 -1.80
C HIS A 72 -8.83 2.27 -2.31
N ALA A 73 -7.86 2.03 -1.44
CA ALA A 73 -6.45 2.05 -1.81
C ALA A 73 -6.09 0.93 -2.80
N TYR A 74 -6.61 -0.28 -2.61
CA TYR A 74 -6.38 -1.39 -3.56
C TYR A 74 -7.16 -1.20 -4.87
N ALA A 75 -8.30 -0.49 -4.87
CA ALA A 75 -8.94 -0.06 -6.11
C ALA A 75 -8.05 0.93 -6.90
N LEU A 76 -7.38 1.86 -6.21
CA LEU A 76 -6.40 2.77 -6.82
C LEU A 76 -5.19 2.04 -7.39
N LEU A 77 -4.64 1.05 -6.69
CA LEU A 77 -3.55 0.22 -7.22
C LEU A 77 -3.94 -0.50 -8.52
N ARG A 78 -5.20 -0.93 -8.62
CA ARG A 78 -5.73 -1.64 -9.79
C ARG A 78 -6.06 -0.72 -10.97
N GLN A 79 -6.60 0.47 -10.69
CA GLN A 79 -7.21 1.35 -11.71
C GLN A 79 -6.39 2.61 -11.99
N GLY A 80 -5.37 2.90 -11.17
CA GLY A 80 -4.66 4.17 -11.19
C GLY A 80 -5.60 5.35 -10.96
N LEU A 81 -5.27 6.50 -11.58
CA LEU A 81 -6.05 7.74 -11.46
C LEU A 81 -7.50 7.62 -11.99
N ALA A 82 -7.80 6.63 -12.83
CA ALA A 82 -9.16 6.39 -13.30
C ALA A 82 -10.11 5.99 -12.16
N GLY A 83 -9.59 5.44 -11.05
CA GLY A 83 -10.38 5.08 -9.87
C GLY A 83 -10.90 6.28 -9.06
N VAL A 84 -10.37 7.49 -9.28
CA VAL A 84 -10.75 8.72 -8.58
C VAL A 84 -11.11 9.88 -9.52
N ALA A 85 -10.90 9.72 -10.83
CA ALA A 85 -11.34 10.70 -11.80
C ALA A 85 -12.87 10.78 -11.82
N PRO A 86 -13.46 12.00 -11.89
CA PRO A 86 -14.89 12.14 -12.06
C PRO A 86 -15.32 11.45 -13.36
N ARG A 87 -16.33 10.58 -13.27
CA ARG A 87 -16.96 9.98 -14.45
C ARG A 87 -17.68 11.08 -15.22
N LYS A 88 -17.20 11.37 -16.43
CA LYS A 88 -17.88 12.26 -17.38
C LYS A 88 -19.15 11.61 -17.92
#